data_AF-A0A7C6WBE3-F1
#
_entry.id   AF-A0A7C6WBE3-F1
#
_cell.length_a   1.000
_cell.length_b   1.000
_cell.length_c   1.000
_cell.angle_alpha   90.00
_cell.angle_beta   90.00
_cell.angle_gamma   90.00
#
_symmetry.space_group_name_H-M   'P 1'
#
loop_
_entity.id
_entity.type
_entity.pdbx_description
1 polymer ?
#
loop_
_entity_poly.entity_id
_entity_poly.type
_entity_poly.pdbx_seq_one_letter_code
_entity_poly.pdbx_strand_id
1 'polypeptide(L)'
;MTDTQLDKEIRDLLLAYLKQKLVDPRPLTYDRLLALPDDCRNEWDKRVLKTAIQYCLGVDGRSLTFLERTALNWLQRGVPRWALTKIEEAGFTVDQHLAKEMEWHGKDEGPLDFTRDRYYQFYRRR
;
A
#
# COMPACT_ATOMS: atom_id res chain seq x y z
N MET A 1 -9.99 13.65 -8.17
CA MET A 1 -8.55 14.00 -8.18
C MET A 1 -8.10 13.80 -9.61
N THR A 2 -7.48 14.79 -10.24
CA THR A 2 -6.86 14.58 -11.56
C THR A 2 -5.68 13.63 -11.40
N ASP A 3 -5.42 12.78 -12.39
CA ASP A 3 -4.37 11.74 -12.40
C ASP A 3 -3.01 12.28 -11.90
N THR A 4 -2.73 13.54 -12.23
CA THR A 4 -1.54 14.32 -11.83
C THR A 4 -1.37 14.52 -10.32
N GLN A 5 -2.46 14.59 -9.54
CA GLN A 5 -2.40 14.78 -8.09
C GLN A 5 -1.99 13.48 -7.38
N LEU A 6 -2.53 12.35 -7.83
CA LEU A 6 -2.24 11.04 -7.25
C LEU A 6 -0.78 10.64 -7.51
N ASP A 7 -0.29 10.89 -8.73
CA ASP A 7 1.11 10.64 -9.09
C ASP A 7 2.08 11.43 -8.22
N LYS A 8 1.76 12.70 -7.95
CA LYS A 8 2.55 13.54 -7.06
C LYS A 8 2.59 12.97 -5.64
N GLU A 9 1.45 12.58 -5.08
CA GLU A 9 1.38 11.99 -3.74
C GLU A 9 2.18 10.69 -3.64
N ILE A 10 2.08 9.82 -4.66
CA ILE A 10 2.86 8.58 -4.72
C ILE A 10 4.36 8.91 -4.76
N ARG A 11 4.77 9.87 -5.59
CA ARG A 11 6.18 10.27 -5.70
C ARG A 11 6.72 10.81 -4.38
N ASP A 12 5.97 11.65 -3.69
CA ASP A 12 6.35 12.18 -2.38
C ASP A 12 6.50 11.06 -1.33
N LEU A 13 5.59 10.08 -1.34
CA LEU A 13 5.67 8.90 -0.46
C LEU A 13 6.87 8.00 -0.79
N LEU A 14 7.18 7.80 -2.07
CA LEU A 14 8.36 7.05 -2.51
C LEU A 14 9.67 7.71 -2.07
N LEU A 15 9.76 9.05 -2.16
CA LEU A 15 10.90 9.81 -1.66
C LEU A 15 11.02 9.71 -0.14
N ALA A 16 9.90 9.77 0.59
CA ALA A 16 9.89 9.54 2.04
C ALA A 16 10.35 8.11 2.38
N TYR A 17 9.89 7.11 1.63
CA TYR A 17 10.27 5.71 1.80
C TYR A 17 11.76 5.48 1.57
N LEU A 18 12.32 6.05 0.49
CA LEU A 18 13.76 6.03 0.23
C LEU A 18 14.54 6.61 1.41
N LYS A 19 14.17 7.80 1.88
CA LYS A 19 14.89 8.50 2.95
C LYS A 19 14.80 7.79 4.30
N GLN A 20 13.65 7.20 4.62
CA GLN A 20 13.38 6.65 5.95
C GLN A 20 13.70 5.16 6.07
N LYS A 21 13.52 4.38 5.01
CA LYS A 21 13.52 2.91 5.07
C LYS A 21 14.65 2.26 4.29
N LEU A 22 15.14 2.89 3.22
CA LEU A 22 16.25 2.37 2.43
C LEU A 22 17.51 3.17 2.77
N VAL A 23 18.30 2.68 3.72
CA VAL A 23 19.60 3.28 4.04
C VAL A 23 20.56 2.95 2.90
N ASP A 24 20.96 3.99 2.15
CA ASP A 24 21.89 3.92 1.01
C ASP A 24 21.41 3.01 -0.15
N PRO A 25 20.32 3.37 -0.85
CA PRO A 25 19.83 2.58 -1.96
C PRO A 25 20.81 2.65 -3.12
N ARG A 26 21.12 1.50 -3.73
CA ARG A 26 21.90 1.47 -4.97
C ARG A 26 21.16 2.27 -6.06
N PRO A 27 21.86 2.93 -7.00
CA PRO A 27 21.22 3.72 -8.06
C PRO A 27 20.10 2.98 -8.80
N LEU A 28 20.31 1.70 -9.13
CA LEU A 28 19.29 0.86 -9.79
C LEU A 28 18.02 0.66 -8.92
N THR A 29 18.16 0.60 -7.60
CA THR A 29 17.03 0.50 -6.67
C THR A 29 16.24 1.81 -6.66
N TYR A 30 16.95 2.95 -6.71
CA TYR A 30 16.33 4.27 -6.79
C TYR A 30 15.52 4.42 -8.08
N ASP A 31 16.12 4.13 -9.23
CA ASP A 31 15.47 4.24 -10.54
C ASP A 31 14.24 3.33 -10.64
N ARG A 32 14.38 2.07 -10.19
CA ARG A 32 13.26 1.12 -10.19
C ARG A 32 12.10 1.59 -9.33
N LEU A 33 12.39 2.12 -8.14
CA LEU A 33 11.37 2.54 -7.18
C LEU A 33 10.60 3.76 -7.71
N LEU A 34 11.27 4.70 -8.37
CA LEU A 34 10.60 5.85 -8.99
C LEU A 34 9.83 5.51 -10.27
N ALA A 35 10.11 4.39 -10.92
CA ALA A 35 9.37 3.89 -12.08
C ALA A 35 8.08 3.13 -11.72
N LEU A 36 7.87 2.75 -10.45
CA LEU A 36 6.68 2.00 -10.01
C LEU A 36 5.33 2.64 -10.39
N PRO A 37 5.14 3.98 -10.34
CA PRO A 37 3.88 4.60 -10.73
C PRO A 37 3.58 4.43 -12.22
N ASP A 38 4.62 4.38 -13.06
CA ASP A 38 4.50 4.22 -14.51
C ASP A 38 4.10 2.78 -14.90
N ASP A 39 4.34 1.81 -14.03
CA ASP A 39 3.89 0.42 -14.21
C ASP A 39 2.37 0.24 -13.94
N CYS A 40 1.71 1.22 -13.32
CA CYS A 40 0.29 1.14 -13.01
C CYS A 40 -0.57 1.34 -14.27
N ARG A 41 -1.52 0.42 -14.52
CA ARG A 41 -2.34 0.44 -15.75
C ARG A 41 -3.53 1.40 -15.69
N ASN A 42 -3.93 1.77 -14.48
CA ASN A 42 -5.09 2.62 -14.22
C ASN A 42 -4.99 3.28 -12.83
N GLU A 43 -5.95 4.15 -12.52
CA GLU A 43 -6.00 4.85 -11.24
C GLU A 43 -6.16 3.91 -10.03
N TRP A 44 -6.83 2.77 -10.18
CA TRP A 44 -6.99 1.79 -9.11
C TRP A 44 -5.64 1.13 -8.76
N ASP A 45 -4.84 0.75 -9.76
CA ASP A 45 -3.49 0.23 -9.56
C ASP A 45 -2.64 1.25 -8.77
N LYS A 46 -2.75 2.55 -9.12
CA LYS A 46 -2.07 3.65 -8.41
C LYS A 46 -2.53 3.80 -6.96
N ARG A 47 -3.82 3.67 -6.68
CA ARG A 47 -4.36 3.71 -5.30
C ARG A 47 -3.84 2.54 -4.46
N VAL A 48 -3.76 1.35 -5.03
CA VAL A 48 -3.18 0.18 -4.35
C VAL A 48 -1.68 0.39 -4.10
N LEU A 49 -0.92 0.90 -5.07
CA LEU A 49 0.50 1.21 -4.91
C LEU A 49 0.70 2.24 -3.79
N LYS A 50 -0.04 3.36 -3.80
CA LYS A 50 -0.02 4.37 -2.73
C LYS A 50 -0.21 3.73 -1.35
N THR A 51 -1.23 2.90 -1.23
CA THR A 51 -1.60 2.21 0.00
C THR A 51 -0.48 1.27 0.47
N ALA A 52 0.16 0.56 -0.46
CA ALA A 52 1.30 -0.32 -0.16
C ALA A 52 2.51 0.46 0.36
N ILE A 53 2.80 1.64 -0.21
CA ILE A 53 3.90 2.49 0.26
C ILE A 53 3.64 2.99 1.68
N GLN A 54 2.42 3.51 1.94
CA GLN A 54 2.02 3.97 3.28
C GLN A 54 2.14 2.85 4.32
N TYR A 55 1.68 1.65 3.96
CA TYR A 55 1.81 0.47 4.82
C TYR A 55 3.28 0.16 5.11
N CYS A 56 4.13 0.09 4.08
CA CYS A 56 5.56 -0.21 4.26
C CYS A 56 6.29 0.85 5.10
N LEU A 57 5.88 2.12 5.00
CA LEU A 57 6.35 3.20 5.89
C LEU A 57 5.96 2.92 7.34
N GLY A 58 4.71 2.50 7.58
CA GLY A 58 4.16 2.23 8.91
C GLY A 58 4.71 0.98 9.59
N VAL A 59 4.85 -0.14 8.88
CA VAL A 59 5.28 -1.43 9.45
C VAL A 59 6.78 -1.70 9.41
N ASP A 60 7.57 -0.67 9.10
CA ASP A 60 9.02 -0.75 8.97
C ASP A 60 9.50 -1.76 7.90
N GLY A 61 8.84 -1.78 6.74
CA GLY A 61 9.30 -2.54 5.58
C GLY A 61 10.52 -1.88 4.96
N ARG A 62 11.72 -2.45 5.10
CA ARG A 62 13.01 -1.85 4.67
C ARG A 62 13.59 -2.42 3.37
N SER A 63 12.76 -2.82 2.43
CA SER A 63 13.21 -3.44 1.17
C SER A 63 12.28 -3.10 0.02
N LEU A 64 12.85 -2.71 -1.13
CA LEU A 64 12.10 -2.55 -2.38
C LEU A 64 11.33 -3.83 -2.73
N THR A 65 11.95 -5.01 -2.57
CA THR A 65 11.27 -6.28 -2.84
C THR A 65 10.06 -6.50 -1.93
N PHE A 66 10.12 -6.04 -0.68
CA PHE A 66 8.98 -6.12 0.24
C PHE A 66 7.84 -5.22 -0.25
N LEU A 67 8.15 -3.98 -0.66
CA LEU A 67 7.16 -3.05 -1.23
C LEU A 67 6.53 -3.62 -2.51
N GLU A 68 7.34 -4.07 -3.46
CA GLU A 68 6.86 -4.62 -4.74
C GLU A 68 5.97 -5.84 -4.53
N ARG A 69 6.39 -6.79 -3.67
CA ARG A 69 5.57 -7.96 -3.36
C ARG A 69 4.28 -7.61 -2.64
N THR A 70 4.29 -6.59 -1.79
CA THR A 70 3.08 -6.11 -1.11
C THR A 70 2.11 -5.53 -2.12
N ALA A 71 2.56 -4.61 -2.97
CA ALA A 71 1.74 -4.01 -4.02
C ALA A 71 1.19 -5.09 -4.98
N LEU A 72 2.04 -5.96 -5.50
CA LEU A 72 1.63 -7.03 -6.42
C LEU A 72 0.62 -8.00 -5.81
N ASN A 73 0.81 -8.40 -4.54
CA ASN A 73 -0.15 -9.26 -3.87
C ASN A 73 -1.51 -8.57 -3.69
N TRP A 74 -1.52 -7.28 -3.36
CA TRP A 74 -2.77 -6.54 -3.17
C TRP A 74 -3.49 -6.23 -4.48
N LEU A 75 -2.74 -5.97 -5.56
CA LEU A 75 -3.32 -5.85 -6.90
C LEU A 75 -4.03 -7.15 -7.32
N GLN A 76 -3.49 -8.31 -6.92
CA GLN A 76 -4.07 -9.61 -7.25
C GLN A 76 -5.22 -10.03 -6.34
N ARG A 77 -5.15 -9.67 -5.04
CA ARG A 77 -5.98 -10.29 -3.99
C ARG A 77 -6.82 -9.31 -3.19
N GLY A 78 -6.72 -8.02 -3.50
CA GLY A 78 -7.29 -6.94 -2.71
C GLY A 78 -6.40 -6.56 -1.53
N VAL A 79 -6.61 -5.33 -1.04
CA VAL A 79 -5.92 -4.80 0.13
C VAL A 79 -6.59 -5.37 1.38
N PRO A 80 -5.85 -6.02 2.29
CA PRO A 80 -6.44 -6.52 3.53
C PRO A 80 -6.87 -5.39 4.47
N ARG A 81 -7.95 -5.62 5.22
CA ARG A 81 -8.50 -4.64 6.18
C ARG A 81 -7.52 -4.30 7.30
N TRP A 82 -6.74 -5.29 7.74
CA TRP A 82 -5.72 -5.05 8.76
C TRP A 82 -4.60 -4.14 8.27
N ALA A 83 -4.29 -4.13 6.97
CA ALA A 83 -3.31 -3.19 6.45
C ALA A 83 -3.83 -1.75 6.51
N LEU A 84 -5.11 -1.53 6.21
CA LEU A 84 -5.75 -0.21 6.35
C LEU A 84 -5.69 0.30 7.80
N THR A 85 -5.93 -0.59 8.76
CA THR A 85 -5.78 -0.28 10.20
C THR A 85 -4.35 0.12 10.54
N LYS A 86 -3.34 -0.60 10.02
CA LYS A 86 -1.92 -0.26 10.23
C LYS A 86 -1.51 1.05 9.59
N ILE A 87 -2.07 1.39 8.43
CA ILE A 87 -1.86 2.67 7.77
C ILE A 87 -2.39 3.81 8.64
N GLU A 88 -3.61 3.67 9.16
CA GLU A 88 -4.20 4.66 10.07
C GLU A 88 -3.42 4.78 11.39
N GLU A 89 -3.01 3.65 11.99
CA GLU A 89 -2.15 3.63 13.19
C GLU A 89 -0.81 4.34 12.97
N ALA A 90 -0.25 4.24 11.76
CA ALA A 90 0.98 4.93 11.37
C ALA A 90 0.77 6.43 11.07
N GLY A 91 -0.45 6.95 11.23
CA GLY A 91 -0.78 8.37 11.05
C GLY A 91 -1.03 8.77 9.59
N PHE A 92 -1.17 7.80 8.68
CA PHE A 92 -1.51 8.08 7.29
C PHE A 92 -3.02 8.10 7.08
N THR A 93 -3.49 8.99 6.20
CA THR A 93 -4.87 8.96 5.73
C THR A 93 -5.10 7.74 4.85
N VAL A 94 -6.07 6.91 5.23
CA VAL A 94 -6.52 5.75 4.45
C VAL A 94 -7.32 6.21 3.22
N ASP A 95 -7.08 5.57 2.07
CA ASP A 95 -7.85 5.82 0.85
C ASP A 95 -9.31 5.39 1.02
N GLN A 96 -10.23 6.36 0.91
CA GLN A 96 -11.66 6.14 1.14
C GLN A 96 -12.33 5.24 0.09
N HIS A 97 -11.80 5.19 -1.13
CA HIS A 97 -12.33 4.28 -2.16
C HIS A 97 -11.99 2.83 -1.80
N LEU A 98 -10.74 2.59 -1.42
CA LEU A 98 -10.30 1.27 -0.96
C LEU A 98 -10.96 0.86 0.36
N ALA A 99 -11.12 1.79 1.31
CA ALA A 99 -11.86 1.54 2.54
C ALA A 99 -13.28 1.03 2.27
N LYS A 100 -14.00 1.71 1.38
CA LYS A 100 -15.37 1.32 0.99
C LYS A 100 -15.40 -0.03 0.27
N GLU A 101 -14.47 -0.27 -0.65
CA GLU A 101 -14.39 -1.52 -1.42
C GLU A 101 -14.09 -2.72 -0.51
N MET A 102 -13.28 -2.52 0.53
CA MET A 102 -12.88 -3.55 1.49
C MET A 102 -13.80 -3.63 2.72
N GLU A 103 -14.91 -2.88 2.73
CA GLU A 103 -15.86 -2.81 3.86
C GLU A 103 -15.15 -2.51 5.19
N TRP A 104 -14.19 -1.59 5.16
CA TRP A 104 -13.44 -1.13 6.33
C TRP A 104 -14.01 0.20 6.84
N HIS A 105 -14.36 0.23 8.13
CA HIS A 105 -15.03 1.37 8.77
C HIS A 105 -14.16 2.12 9.80
N GLY A 106 -12.85 1.85 9.86
CA GLY A 106 -11.95 2.50 10.82
C GLY A 106 -11.63 1.66 12.06
N LYS A 107 -10.91 2.27 13.01
CA LYS A 107 -10.50 1.68 14.30
C LYS A 107 -11.64 1.18 15.19
N ASP A 108 -12.89 1.56 14.92
CA ASP A 108 -14.06 1.19 15.73
C ASP A 108 -14.62 -0.21 15.39
N GLU A 109 -14.01 -0.95 14.45
CA GLU A 109 -14.47 -2.28 14.04
C GLU A 109 -14.28 -3.39 15.10
N GLY A 110 -13.66 -3.09 16.23
CA GLY A 110 -13.32 -4.09 17.25
C GLY A 110 -12.15 -4.99 16.83
N PRO A 111 -11.89 -6.10 17.55
CA PRO A 111 -10.77 -6.99 17.25
C PRO A 111 -10.88 -7.58 15.84
N LEU A 112 -9.74 -7.66 15.17
CA LEU A 112 -9.67 -7.98 13.75
C LEU A 112 -10.12 -9.42 13.46
N ASP A 113 -11.27 -9.57 12.82
CA ASP A 113 -11.79 -10.87 12.40
C ASP A 113 -11.21 -11.26 11.03
N PHE A 114 -10.16 -12.08 11.08
CA PHE A 114 -9.49 -12.61 9.89
C PHE A 114 -10.40 -13.44 8.96
N THR A 115 -11.58 -13.90 9.43
CA THR A 115 -12.53 -14.65 8.59
C THR A 115 -13.33 -13.76 7.64
N ARG A 116 -13.48 -12.47 7.99
CA ARG A 116 -14.19 -11.45 7.20
C ARG A 116 -13.30 -10.75 6.20
N ASP A 117 -11.99 -10.94 6.28
CA ASP A 117 -11.03 -10.32 5.38
C ASP A 117 -10.89 -11.14 4.08
N ARG A 118 -11.28 -10.54 2.94
CA ARG A 118 -11.22 -11.16 1.60
C ARG A 118 -9.82 -11.69 1.29
N TYR A 119 -8.77 -11.04 1.80
CA TYR A 119 -7.39 -11.46 1.61
C TYR A 119 -7.13 -12.87 2.17
N TYR A 120 -7.70 -13.21 3.33
CA TYR A 120 -7.51 -14.52 3.96
C TYR A 120 -8.41 -15.61 3.39
N GLN A 121 -9.59 -15.25 2.88
CA GLN A 121 -10.45 -16.20 2.17
C GLN A 121 -9.74 -16.81 0.95
N PHE A 122 -8.87 -16.04 0.30
CA PHE A 122 -8.02 -16.56 -0.79
C PHE A 122 -7.07 -17.66 -0.31
N TYR A 123 -6.42 -17.50 0.85
CA TYR A 123 -5.47 -18.50 1.37
C TYR A 123 -6.16 -19.70 2.02
N ARG A 124 -7.41 -19.56 2.49
CA ARG A 124 -8.18 -20.63 3.13
C ARG A 124 -8.81 -21.63 2.15
N ARG A 125 -8.86 -21.29 0.85
CA ARG A 125 -9.38 -22.17 -0.23
C ARG A 125 -8.31 -23.07 -0.86
N ARG A 126 -7.23 -23.37 -0.15
CA ARG A 126 -6.22 -24.36 -0.57
C ARG A 126 -6.32 -25.62 0.27
#